data_AF-A0A8S3I7C4-F1
#
_entry.id   AF-A0A8S3I7C4-F1
#
_cell.length_a   1.000
_cell.length_b   1.000
_cell.length_c   1.000
_cell.angle_alpha   90.00
_cell.angle_beta   90.00
_cell.angle_gamma   90.00
#
_symmetry.space_group_name_H-M   'P 1'
#
loop_
_entity.id
_entity.type
_entity.pdbx_description
1 polymer ?
#
loop_
_entity_poly.entity_id
_entity_poly.type
_entity_poly.pdbx_seq_one_letter_code
_entity_poly.pdbx_strand_id
1 'polypeptide(L)'
;MIVLCSITFVFLRQRRRQIMPTNQARLRQRDNQLLKMLFLYVACHLICTIPFSIALVITVYHLPTPSAAEMLLFRLFVLVFNINFSTSFYIYTLGTPFYRHELCCLIKDVYNRLNRTIYNNNNQPRLQVVDNLHFKRT
;
A
#
# COMPACT_ATOMS: atom_id res chain seq x y z
N MET A 1 -51.57 11.69 22.32
CA MET A 1 -50.70 12.16 21.21
C MET A 1 -49.25 11.69 21.38
N ILE A 2 -48.61 11.87 22.54
CA ILE A 2 -47.22 11.45 22.79
C ILE A 2 -46.99 9.94 22.57
N VAL A 3 -47.91 9.09 23.01
CA VAL A 3 -47.80 7.62 22.87
C VAL A 3 -47.80 7.17 21.41
N LEU A 4 -48.61 7.81 20.56
CA LEU A 4 -48.66 7.52 19.13
C LEU A 4 -47.34 7.90 18.45
N CYS A 5 -46.78 9.07 18.77
CA CYS A 5 -45.48 9.51 18.24
C CYS A 5 -44.34 8.56 18.63
N SER A 6 -44.32 8.06 19.87
CA SER A 6 -43.32 7.10 20.34
C SER A 6 -43.38 5.78 19.58
N ILE A 7 -44.59 5.28 19.31
CA ILE A 7 -44.80 4.04 18.54
C ILE A 7 -44.35 4.23 17.08
N THR A 8 -44.68 5.37 16.46
CA THR A 8 -44.23 5.67 15.09
C THR A 8 -42.71 5.77 15.01
N PHE A 9 -42.07 6.37 16.01
CA PHE A 9 -40.61 6.49 16.08
C PHE A 9 -39.92 5.12 16.22
N VAL A 10 -40.48 4.22 17.03
CA VAL A 10 -39.98 2.84 17.16
C VAL A 10 -40.16 2.07 15.85
N PHE A 11 -41.30 2.21 15.18
CA PHE A 11 -41.56 1.57 13.88
C PHE A 11 -40.61 2.07 12.78
N LEU A 12 -40.36 3.37 12.72
CA LEU A 12 -39.39 3.98 11.79
C LEU A 12 -37.96 3.50 12.08
N ARG A 13 -37.60 3.35 13.36
CA ARG A 13 -36.28 2.85 13.78
C ARG A 13 -36.09 1.37 13.44
N GLN A 14 -37.14 0.55 13.57
CA GLN A 14 -37.14 -0.87 13.17
C GLN A 14 -37.06 -1.02 11.64
N ARG A 15 -37.83 -0.23 10.87
CA ARG A 15 -37.74 -0.19 9.40
C ARG A 15 -36.34 0.23 8.92
N ARG A 16 -35.72 1.22 9.56
CA ARG A 16 -34.35 1.65 9.24
C ARG A 16 -33.30 0.57 9.51
N ARG A 17 -33.50 -0.27 10.53
CA ARG A 17 -32.63 -1.43 10.80
C ARG A 17 -32.84 -2.59 9.83
N GLN A 18 -34.08 -2.82 9.37
CA GLN A 18 -34.39 -3.85 8.37
C GLN A 18 -33.84 -3.52 6.97
N ILE A 19 -33.66 -2.24 6.65
CA ILE A 19 -33.18 -1.77 5.34
C ILE A 19 -31.68 -1.47 5.36
N MET A 20 -30.94 -1.82 6.42
CA MET A 20 -29.48 -1.70 6.40
C MET A 20 -28.95 -2.76 5.43
N PRO A 21 -28.56 -2.40 4.20
CA PRO A 21 -28.19 -3.41 3.23
C PRO A 21 -26.94 -4.11 3.75
N THR A 22 -26.89 -5.43 3.65
CA THR A 22 -25.73 -6.25 4.02
C THR A 22 -24.41 -5.74 3.39
N ASN A 23 -24.51 -5.00 2.28
CA ASN A 23 -23.40 -4.25 1.69
C ASN A 23 -22.84 -3.13 2.59
N GLN A 24 -23.66 -2.39 3.35
CA GLN A 24 -23.17 -1.35 4.27
C GLN A 24 -22.34 -1.94 5.41
N ALA A 25 -22.68 -3.11 5.93
CA ALA A 25 -21.89 -3.77 6.97
C ALA A 25 -20.50 -4.17 6.46
N ARG A 26 -20.42 -4.75 5.24
CA ARG A 26 -19.14 -5.09 4.59
C ARG A 26 -18.31 -3.84 4.24
N LEU A 27 -18.94 -2.80 3.71
CA LEU A 27 -18.28 -1.51 3.44
C LEU A 27 -17.69 -0.93 4.73
N ARG A 28 -18.47 -0.87 5.81
CA ARG A 28 -18.03 -0.35 7.10
C ARG A 28 -16.90 -1.17 7.72
N GLN A 29 -16.90 -2.49 7.52
CA GLN A 29 -15.80 -3.35 7.95
C GLN A 29 -14.52 -3.06 7.16
N ARG A 30 -14.63 -2.84 5.84
CA ARG A 30 -13.49 -2.46 4.99
C ARG A 30 -12.94 -1.09 5.38
N ASP A 31 -13.81 -0.12 5.60
CA ASP A 31 -13.41 1.24 6.00
C ASP A 31 -12.73 1.23 7.37
N ASN A 32 -13.24 0.46 8.34
CA ASN A 32 -12.59 0.29 9.64
C ASN A 32 -11.21 -0.40 9.52
N GLN A 33 -11.03 -1.35 8.59
CA GLN A 33 -9.74 -1.96 8.34
C GLN A 33 -8.75 -0.96 7.74
N LEU A 34 -9.17 -0.17 6.76
CA LEU A 34 -8.35 0.90 6.16
C LEU A 34 -7.97 1.94 7.21
N LEU A 35 -8.91 2.36 8.06
CA LEU A 35 -8.64 3.31 9.14
C LEU A 35 -7.64 2.75 10.15
N LYS A 36 -7.75 1.46 10.50
CA LYS A 36 -6.79 0.79 11.39
C LYS A 36 -5.39 0.76 10.78
N MET A 37 -5.28 0.51 9.47
CA MET A 37 -4.00 0.54 8.77
C MET A 37 -3.40 1.94 8.72
N LEU A 38 -4.22 2.94 8.41
CA LEU A 38 -3.80 4.34 8.40
C LEU A 38 -3.28 4.76 9.78
N PHE A 39 -3.99 4.37 10.84
CA PHE A 39 -3.56 4.66 12.21
C PHE A 39 -2.21 4.00 12.54
N LEU A 40 -2.04 2.72 12.17
CA LEU A 40 -0.78 2.01 12.37
C LEU A 40 0.36 2.66 11.59
N TYR A 41 0.10 3.06 10.35
CA TYR A 41 1.07 3.77 9.51
C TYR A 41 1.50 5.10 10.13
N VAL A 42 0.54 5.92 10.56
CA VAL A 42 0.81 7.21 11.21
C VAL A 42 1.61 7.00 12.51
N ALA A 43 1.24 6.00 13.32
CA ALA A 43 1.98 5.69 14.55
C ALA A 43 3.43 5.28 14.27
N CYS A 44 3.67 4.37 13.32
CA CYS A 44 5.02 3.99 12.91
C CYS A 44 5.80 5.19 12.36
N HIS A 45 5.16 6.01 11.54
CA HIS A 45 5.79 7.19 10.95
C HIS A 45 6.25 8.19 12.01
N LEU A 46 5.42 8.45 13.03
CA LEU A 46 5.77 9.33 14.14
C LEU A 46 6.92 8.76 14.97
N ILE A 47 6.89 7.46 15.29
CA ILE A 47 7.96 6.80 16.05
C ILE A 47 9.30 6.86 15.31
N CYS A 48 9.31 6.79 13.98
CA CYS A 48 10.54 6.89 13.19
C CYS A 48 11.01 8.34 13.00
N THR A 49 10.09 9.30 12.88
CA THR A 49 10.41 10.68 12.47
C THR A 49 10.73 11.59 13.65
N ILE A 50 10.06 11.41 14.79
CA ILE A 50 10.25 12.24 15.99
C ILE A 50 11.69 12.12 16.52
N PRO A 51 12.27 10.92 16.74
CA PRO A 51 13.63 10.79 17.27
C PRO A 51 14.67 11.40 16.34
N PHE A 52 14.50 11.21 15.02
CA PHE A 52 15.37 11.81 14.02
C PHE A 52 15.30 13.34 14.04
N SER A 53 14.10 13.92 14.10
CA SER A 53 13.91 15.37 14.12
C SER A 53 14.54 16.01 15.37
N ILE A 54 14.38 15.36 16.53
CA ILE A 54 15.01 15.82 17.79
C ILE A 54 16.53 15.76 17.67
N ALA A 55 17.07 14.63 17.21
CA ALA A 55 18.51 14.46 17.04
C ALA A 55 19.10 15.49 16.07
N LEU A 56 18.41 15.79 14.97
CA LEU A 56 18.81 16.80 14.00
C LEU A 56 18.89 18.20 14.62
N VAL A 57 17.87 18.61 15.39
CA VAL A 57 17.87 19.90 16.08
C VAL A 57 19.03 19.99 17.06
N ILE A 58 19.28 18.94 17.84
CA ILE A 58 20.42 18.91 18.78
C ILE A 58 21.75 19.05 18.03
N THR A 59 21.94 18.30 16.94
CA THR A 59 23.18 18.39 16.14
C THR A 59 23.39 19.77 15.54
N VAL A 60 22.34 20.42 15.04
CA VAL A 60 22.44 21.74 14.39
C VAL A 60 22.74 22.86 15.41
N TYR A 61 22.13 22.82 16.60
CA TYR A 61 22.18 23.94 17.54
C TYR A 61 23.15 23.77 18.72
N HIS A 62 23.56 22.54 19.04
CA HIS A 62 24.17 22.27 20.36
C HIS A 62 25.63 21.82 20.33
N LEU A 63 26.18 21.32 19.20
CA LEU A 63 27.55 20.77 19.19
C LEU A 63 28.40 21.25 18.01
N PRO A 64 29.41 22.11 18.23
CA PRO A 64 30.47 22.34 17.24
C PRO A 64 31.36 21.10 17.03
N THR A 65 31.42 20.18 18.00
CA THR A 65 32.16 18.91 17.91
C THR A 65 31.38 17.77 18.59
N PRO A 66 30.57 16.99 17.84
CA PRO A 66 29.82 15.88 18.40
C PRO A 66 30.74 14.73 18.86
N SER A 67 30.36 14.07 19.95
CA SER A 67 31.05 12.85 20.40
C SER A 67 30.79 11.70 19.41
N ALA A 68 31.70 10.71 19.38
CA ALA A 68 31.54 9.53 18.53
C ALA A 68 30.22 8.76 18.81
N ALA A 69 29.77 8.75 20.07
CA ALA A 69 28.52 8.11 20.47
C ALA A 69 27.29 8.84 19.90
N GLU A 70 27.28 10.18 19.94
CA GLU A 70 26.19 10.99 19.38
C GLU A 70 26.12 10.87 17.85
N MET A 71 27.28 10.83 17.18
CA MET A 71 27.35 10.58 15.74
C MET A 71 26.81 9.21 15.36
N LEU A 72 27.10 8.17 16.16
CA LEU A 72 26.56 6.83 15.94
C LEU A 72 25.04 6.79 16.17
N LEU A 73 24.56 7.43 17.25
CA LEU A 73 23.13 7.54 17.56
C LEU A 73 22.37 8.27 16.43
N PHE A 74 22.92 9.38 15.94
CA PHE A 74 22.36 10.13 14.81
C PHE A 74 22.26 9.26 13.54
N ARG A 75 23.32 8.52 13.20
CA ARG A 75 23.30 7.59 12.06
C ARG A 75 22.25 6.50 12.20
N LEU A 76 22.04 5.97 13.40
CA LEU A 76 20.96 5.00 13.66
C LEU A 76 19.59 5.62 13.43
N PHE A 77 19.34 6.85 13.90
CA PHE A 77 18.08 7.53 13.64
C PHE A 77 17.86 7.85 12.17
N VAL A 78 18.90 8.24 11.44
CA VAL A 78 18.85 8.41 9.97
C VAL A 78 18.45 7.09 9.30
N LEU A 79 19.03 5.97 9.73
CA LEU A 79 18.72 4.65 9.16
C LEU A 79 17.26 4.26 9.43
N VAL A 80 16.77 4.44 10.65
CA VAL A 80 15.36 4.20 11.02
C VAL A 80 14.42 5.10 10.23
N PHE A 81 14.77 6.37 10.05
CA PHE A 81 14.00 7.31 9.23
C PHE A 81 13.94 6.87 7.76
N ASN A 82 15.03 6.39 7.19
CA ASN A 82 15.04 5.90 5.81
C ASN A 82 14.19 4.62 5.64
N ILE A 83 14.18 3.73 6.63
CA ILE A 83 13.33 2.53 6.63
C ILE A 83 11.83 2.91 6.61
N ASN A 84 11.47 4.04 7.21
CA ASN A 84 10.09 4.55 7.23
C ASN A 84 9.49 4.68 5.81
N PHE A 85 10.30 5.03 4.80
CA PHE A 85 9.84 5.15 3.41
C PHE A 85 9.32 3.82 2.83
N SER A 86 9.96 2.70 3.17
CA SER A 86 9.50 1.37 2.73
C SER A 86 8.42 0.78 3.64
N THR A 87 8.26 1.32 4.85
CA THR A 87 7.34 0.79 5.87
C THR A 87 5.88 0.87 5.41
N SER A 88 5.51 1.90 4.65
CA SER A 88 4.18 2.03 4.03
C SER A 88 3.84 0.77 3.22
N PHE A 89 4.76 0.34 2.35
CA PHE A 89 4.57 -0.84 1.52
C PHE A 89 4.37 -2.09 2.39
N TYR A 90 5.22 -2.31 3.39
CA TYR A 90 5.10 -3.48 4.26
C TYR A 90 3.83 -3.49 5.10
N ILE A 91 3.41 -2.34 5.63
CA ILE A 91 2.17 -2.23 6.43
C ILE A 91 0.96 -2.58 5.56
N TYR A 92 0.83 -2.00 4.36
CA TYR A 92 -0.30 -2.27 3.47
C TYR A 92 -0.26 -3.70 2.93
N THR A 93 0.92 -4.19 2.54
CA THR A 93 1.07 -5.52 1.96
C THR A 93 0.89 -6.61 3.01
N LEU A 94 1.39 -6.47 4.24
CA LEU A 94 1.30 -7.52 5.26
C LEU A 94 0.02 -7.43 6.10
N GLY A 95 -0.50 -6.23 6.35
CA GLY A 95 -1.56 -6.04 7.33
C GLY A 95 -2.98 -6.41 6.84
N THR A 96 -3.17 -6.61 5.53
CA THR A 96 -4.48 -6.98 4.98
C THR A 96 -4.36 -8.06 3.91
N PRO A 97 -5.09 -9.18 4.03
CA PRO A 97 -5.08 -10.25 3.03
C PRO A 97 -5.61 -9.78 1.66
N PHE A 98 -6.44 -8.74 1.63
CA PHE A 98 -6.94 -8.13 0.40
C PHE A 98 -5.81 -7.58 -0.48
N TYR A 99 -4.96 -6.72 0.07
CA TYR A 99 -3.83 -6.14 -0.67
C TYR A 99 -2.77 -7.18 -1.05
N ARG A 100 -2.59 -8.26 -0.26
CA ARG A 100 -1.74 -9.40 -0.64
C ARG A 100 -2.24 -10.09 -1.90
N HIS A 101 -3.54 -10.33 -1.96
CA HIS A 101 -4.14 -11.01 -3.10
C HIS A 101 -4.00 -10.16 -4.37
N GLU A 102 -4.27 -8.87 -4.26
CA GLU A 102 -4.13 -7.91 -5.37
C GLU A 102 -2.68 -7.82 -5.86
N LEU A 103 -1.70 -7.76 -4.96
CA LEU A 103 -0.27 -7.77 -5.32
C LEU A 103 0.12 -9.07 -6.05
N CYS A 104 -0.31 -10.23 -5.54
CA CYS A 104 -0.03 -11.52 -6.19
C CYS A 104 -0.64 -11.60 -7.60
N CYS A 105 -1.87 -11.11 -7.77
CA CYS A 105 -2.51 -11.02 -9.09
C CYS A 105 -1.71 -10.12 -10.04
N LEU A 106 -1.27 -8.95 -9.56
CA LEU A 106 -0.50 -7.99 -10.35
C LEU A 106 0.86 -8.57 -10.77
N ILE A 107 1.56 -9.25 -9.86
CA ILE A 107 2.82 -9.96 -10.16
C ILE A 107 2.58 -11.04 -11.23
N LYS A 108 1.51 -11.83 -11.10
CA LYS A 108 1.16 -12.88 -12.06
C LYS A 108 0.86 -12.31 -13.45
N ASP A 109 0.16 -11.18 -13.51
CA ASP A 109 -0.14 -10.50 -14.77
C ASP A 109 1.12 -9.94 -15.44
N VAL A 110 2.03 -9.33 -14.66
CA VAL A 110 3.31 -8.85 -15.18
C VAL A 110 4.15 -10.02 -15.70
N TYR A 111 4.22 -11.12 -14.96
CA TYR A 111 4.93 -12.34 -15.39
C TYR A 111 4.36 -12.90 -16.69
N ASN A 112 3.03 -13.00 -16.80
CA ASN A 112 2.36 -13.48 -18.01
C ASN A 112 2.62 -12.56 -19.21
N ARG A 113 2.63 -11.24 -19.00
CA ARG A 113 2.96 -10.26 -20.05
C ARG A 113 4.40 -10.41 -20.52
N LEU A 114 5.36 -10.49 -19.58
CA LEU A 114 6.77 -10.72 -19.90
C LEU A 114 6.97 -12.01 -20.68
N ASN A 115 6.33 -13.11 -20.25
CA ASN A 115 6.46 -14.40 -20.90
C ASN A 115 5.88 -14.39 -22.33
N ARG A 116 4.77 -13.67 -22.55
CA ARG A 116 4.22 -13.44 -23.90
C ARG A 116 5.15 -12.61 -24.77
N THR A 117 5.74 -11.54 -24.23
CA THR A 117 6.69 -10.71 -24.98
C THR A 117 7.93 -11.52 -25.39
N ILE A 118 8.48 -12.32 -24.48
CA ILE A 118 9.64 -13.19 -24.76
C ILE A 118 9.28 -14.24 -25.82
N TYR A 119 8.12 -14.89 -25.69
CA TYR A 119 7.64 -15.87 -26.68
C TYR A 119 7.48 -15.25 -28.08
N ASN A 120 6.87 -14.07 -28.17
CA ASN A 120 6.68 -13.37 -29.44
C ASN A 120 8.03 -12.93 -30.06
N ASN A 121 8.99 -12.48 -29.25
CA ASN A 121 10.30 -12.06 -29.73
C ASN A 121 11.13 -13.25 -30.25
N ASN A 122 11.03 -14.42 -29.59
CA ASN A 122 11.71 -15.65 -30.03
C ASN A 122 11.11 -16.26 -31.31
N ASN A 123 9.84 -15.96 -31.63
CA ASN A 123 9.21 -16.39 -32.87
C ASN A 123 9.46 -15.44 -34.06
N GLN A 124 10.09 -14.28 -33.84
CA GLN A 124 10.31 -13.26 -34.87
C GLN A 124 11.57 -13.35 -35.75
N PRO A 125 12.57 -14.27 -35.60
CA PRO A 125 13.69 -14.33 -36.55
C PRO A 125 13.51 -15.30 -37.73
N ARG A 126 12.34 -15.92 -37.96
CA ARG A 126 12.17 -16.91 -39.07
C ARG A 126 11.34 -16.46 -40.27
N LEU A 127 10.52 -15.41 -40.16
CA LEU A 127 9.65 -14.98 -41.27
C LEU A 127 10.34 -14.05 -42.29
N GLN A 128 11.45 -13.38 -41.96
CA GLN A 128 12.15 -12.51 -42.92
C GLN A 128 13.15 -13.23 -43.84
N VAL A 129 13.48 -14.50 -43.60
CA VAL A 129 14.45 -15.24 -44.43
C VAL A 129 13.77 -16.03 -45.55
N VAL A 130 12.50 -16.41 -45.39
CA VAL A 130 11.79 -17.22 -46.38
C VAL A 130 11.29 -16.37 -47.56
N ASP A 131 10.92 -15.12 -47.34
CA ASP A 131 10.45 -14.23 -48.42
C ASP A 131 11.58 -13.71 -49.32
N ASN A 132 12.83 -13.74 -48.84
CA ASN A 132 14.00 -13.33 -49.63
C ASN A 132 14.60 -14.46 -50.49
N LEU A 133 14.14 -15.71 -50.35
CA LEU A 133 14.58 -16.83 -51.18
C LEU A 133 13.71 -17.05 -52.43
N HIS A 134 12.50 -16.51 -52.47
CA HIS A 134 11.62 -16.59 -53.64
C HIS A 134 11.80 -15.45 -54.65
N PHE A 135 12.51 -14.37 -54.30
CA PHE A 135 12.74 -13.23 -55.20
C PHE A 135 14.03 -13.36 -56.05
N LYS A 136 14.81 -14.44 -55.89
CA LYS A 136 16.07 -14.68 -56.61
C LYS A 136 15.97 -15.79 -57.68
N ARG A 137 14.78 -15.91 -58.29
CA ARG A 137 14.50 -16.75 -59.47
C ARG A 137 13.63 -15.98 -60.47
N THR A 138 14.14 -14.87 -60.98
CA THR A 138 13.72 -14.27 -62.25
C THR A 138 14.91 -13.53 -62.83
#